data_AF-G0HJ07-F1
#
_entry.id   AF-G0HJ07-F1
#
_cell.length_a   1.000
_cell.length_b   1.000
_cell.length_c   1.000
_cell.angle_alpha   90.00
_cell.angle_beta   90.00
_cell.angle_gamma   90.00
#
_symmetry.space_group_name_H-M   'P 1'
#
loop_
_entity.id
_entity.type
_entity.pdbx_description
1 polymer ?
#
loop_
_entity_poly.entity_id
_entity_poly.type
_entity_poly.pdbx_seq_one_letter_code
_entity_poly.pdbx_strand_id
1 'polypeptide(L)'
;MSDSVNVVYETLGRYIDDLCGSIYLGTARGKAVFYGEVAHPLTPTEDPLPFMNIFYSHGFIEITAVWGRMDKGAFMVRMVPSRIDVDRITGVIEITFHPADGGTVVVTLHGNPGLAETLRDAARACLKEEGNGEGKLLSSMGQPLNLITPQDSAKSSFP
;
A
#
# COMPACT_ATOMS: atom_id res chain seq x y z
N MET A 1 -23.33 7.86 -4.80
CA MET A 1 -22.20 8.76 -4.44
C MET A 1 -20.97 7.89 -4.43
N SER A 2 -19.99 8.20 -5.28
CA SER A 2 -19.03 7.22 -5.82
C SER A 2 -17.99 6.77 -4.80
N ASP A 3 -17.71 5.45 -4.79
CA ASP A 3 -16.77 4.76 -3.91
C ASP A 3 -15.37 5.40 -3.85
N SER A 4 -14.95 6.11 -4.90
CA SER A 4 -13.69 6.86 -4.96
C SER A 4 -13.57 7.99 -3.94
N VAL A 5 -14.69 8.63 -3.59
CA VAL A 5 -14.72 9.70 -2.59
C VAL A 5 -14.44 9.12 -1.20
N ASN A 6 -14.90 7.90 -0.94
CA ASN A 6 -14.70 7.22 0.34
C ASN A 6 -13.22 6.89 0.58
N VAL A 7 -12.51 6.35 -0.42
CA VAL A 7 -11.09 5.97 -0.28
C VAL A 7 -10.17 7.17 -0.02
N VAL A 8 -10.45 8.32 -0.64
CA VAL A 8 -9.67 9.54 -0.39
C VAL A 8 -9.89 10.05 1.02
N TYR A 9 -11.14 10.11 1.49
CA TYR A 9 -11.45 10.55 2.85
C TYR A 9 -10.91 9.58 3.90
N GLU A 10 -10.99 8.28 3.66
CA GLU A 10 -10.47 7.26 4.56
C GLU A 10 -8.95 7.32 4.67
N THR A 11 -8.24 7.45 3.54
CA THR A 11 -6.79 7.62 3.52
C THR A 11 -6.37 8.90 4.24
N LEU A 12 -7.07 10.02 4.03
CA LEU A 12 -6.77 11.28 4.70
C LEU A 12 -7.12 11.26 6.19
N GLY A 13 -8.22 10.62 6.58
CA GLY A 13 -8.61 10.45 7.97
C GLY A 13 -7.55 9.68 8.74
N ARG A 14 -7.13 8.52 8.21
CA ARG A 14 -6.00 7.73 8.74
C ARG A 14 -4.73 8.53 8.84
N TYR A 15 -4.34 9.24 7.78
CA TYR A 15 -3.15 10.09 7.79
C TYR A 15 -3.19 11.10 8.95
N ILE A 16 -4.36 11.69 9.24
CA ILE A 16 -4.52 12.66 10.33
C ILE A 16 -4.52 11.97 11.70
N ASP A 17 -5.24 10.87 11.83
CA ASP A 17 -5.42 10.15 13.10
C ASP A 17 -4.12 9.48 13.56
N ASP A 18 -3.34 8.91 12.63
CA ASP A 18 -2.14 8.12 12.91
C ASP A 18 -0.88 9.00 13.09
N LEU A 19 -0.97 10.32 12.92
CA LEU A 19 0.16 11.26 13.12
C LEU A 19 0.72 11.23 14.55
N CYS A 20 -0.06 10.80 15.54
CA CYS A 20 0.39 10.71 16.93
C CYS A 20 1.07 9.38 17.29
N GLY A 21 1.05 8.36 16.41
CA GLY A 21 1.60 7.02 16.67
C GLY A 21 2.60 6.52 15.63
N SER A 22 2.83 7.29 14.56
CA SER A 22 3.62 6.88 13.40
C SER A 22 4.94 7.64 13.31
N ILE A 23 6.00 6.95 12.89
CA ILE A 23 7.30 7.54 12.58
C ILE A 23 7.36 7.80 11.08
N TYR A 24 7.46 9.05 10.67
CA TYR A 24 7.67 9.41 9.27
C TYR A 24 9.08 9.01 8.80
N LEU A 25 9.14 8.20 7.75
CA LEU A 25 10.39 7.67 7.19
C LEU A 25 10.88 8.47 5.97
N GLY A 26 9.95 9.09 5.23
CA GLY A 26 10.29 9.92 4.08
C GLY A 26 9.18 9.98 3.03
N THR A 27 9.46 10.72 1.97
CA THR A 27 8.59 10.84 0.79
C THR A 27 9.40 10.59 -0.47
N ALA A 28 8.83 9.85 -1.41
CA ALA A 28 9.41 9.63 -2.74
C ALA A 28 8.33 9.71 -3.82
N ARG A 29 8.74 9.87 -5.08
CA ARG A 29 7.84 9.62 -6.22
C ARG A 29 7.80 8.13 -6.47
N GLY A 30 6.64 7.58 -6.78
CA GLY A 30 6.54 6.14 -6.97
C GLY A 30 5.24 5.68 -7.58
N LYS A 31 5.13 4.37 -7.78
CA LYS A 31 3.94 3.70 -8.26
C LYS A 31 3.72 2.38 -7.53
N ALA A 32 2.48 1.94 -7.46
CA ALA A 32 2.09 0.66 -6.90
C ALA A 32 1.30 -0.15 -7.93
N VAL A 33 1.64 -1.43 -8.05
CA VAL A 33 0.97 -2.39 -8.95
C VAL A 33 0.63 -3.65 -8.16
N PHE A 34 -0.59 -4.14 -8.32
CA PHE A 34 -1.00 -5.44 -7.84
C PHE A 34 -0.81 -6.49 -8.94
N TYR A 35 -0.16 -7.59 -8.62
CA TYR A 35 0.06 -8.74 -9.49
C TYR A 35 -0.79 -9.90 -8.97
N GLY A 36 -1.92 -10.15 -9.64
CA GLY A 36 -2.78 -11.33 -9.46
C GLY A 36 -2.74 -12.19 -10.73
N GLU A 37 -3.90 -12.61 -11.23
CA GLU A 37 -4.01 -13.22 -12.57
C GLU A 37 -3.54 -12.27 -13.68
N VAL A 38 -3.79 -10.97 -13.49
CA VAL A 38 -3.34 -9.88 -14.36
C VAL A 38 -2.72 -8.78 -13.49
N ALA A 39 -1.83 -7.99 -14.07
CA ALA A 39 -1.27 -6.81 -13.42
C ALA A 39 -2.29 -5.66 -13.42
N HIS A 40 -2.57 -5.11 -12.23
CA HIS A 40 -3.52 -4.03 -12.00
C HIS A 40 -2.81 -2.83 -11.35
N PRO A 41 -2.72 -1.67 -12.02
CA PRO A 41 -2.20 -0.45 -11.40
C PRO A 41 -3.04 -0.02 -10.21
N LEU A 42 -2.40 0.22 -9.06
CA LEU A 42 -3.04 0.77 -7.85
C LEU A 42 -2.84 2.28 -7.72
N THR A 43 -1.94 2.83 -8.53
CA THR A 43 -1.65 4.27 -8.65
C THR A 43 -1.35 4.60 -10.12
N PRO A 44 -1.29 5.90 -10.51
CA PRO A 44 -0.81 6.27 -11.83
C PRO A 44 0.60 5.72 -12.08
N THR A 45 0.80 5.14 -13.27
CA THR A 45 2.08 4.55 -13.69
C THR A 45 2.87 5.45 -14.63
N GLU A 46 2.20 6.45 -15.20
CA GLU A 46 2.75 7.44 -16.12
C GLU A 46 3.07 8.75 -15.40
N ASP A 47 4.01 9.51 -15.96
CA ASP A 47 4.43 10.77 -15.37
C ASP A 47 3.35 11.87 -15.44
N PRO A 48 3.21 12.69 -14.38
CA PRO A 48 4.02 12.66 -13.16
C PRO A 48 3.53 11.58 -12.18
N LEU A 49 4.44 10.72 -11.72
CA LEU A 49 4.17 9.76 -10.65
C LEU A 49 3.65 10.46 -9.38
N PRO A 50 2.77 9.86 -8.58
CA PRO A 50 2.33 10.45 -7.31
C PRO A 50 3.47 10.55 -6.28
N PHE A 51 3.32 11.47 -5.33
CA PHE A 51 4.14 11.44 -4.12
C PHE A 51 3.60 10.36 -3.17
N MET A 52 4.51 9.56 -2.64
CA MET A 52 4.25 8.50 -1.68
C MET A 52 4.92 8.87 -0.37
N ASN A 53 4.12 9.09 0.66
CA ASN A 53 4.58 9.33 2.03
C ASN A 53 4.67 7.99 2.76
N ILE A 54 5.76 7.78 3.48
CA ILE A 54 6.09 6.49 4.05
C ILE A 54 6.27 6.64 5.56
N PHE A 55 5.65 5.73 6.30
CA PHE A 55 5.61 5.72 7.75
C PHE A 55 5.91 4.33 8.30
N TYR A 56 6.47 4.29 9.50
CA TYR A 56 6.49 3.11 10.35
C TYR A 56 5.45 3.30 11.46
N SER A 57 4.54 2.35 11.63
CA SER A 57 3.47 2.45 12.62
C SER A 57 3.09 1.08 13.15
N HIS A 58 3.27 0.87 14.46
CA HIS A 58 2.86 -0.36 15.18
C HIS A 58 3.32 -1.67 14.53
N GLY A 59 4.60 -1.75 14.14
CA GLY A 59 5.16 -2.94 13.47
C GLY A 59 4.86 -3.05 11.97
N PHE A 60 4.23 -2.04 11.35
CA PHE A 60 3.93 -2.03 9.91
C PHE A 60 4.65 -0.91 9.17
N ILE A 61 4.94 -1.15 7.89
CA ILE A 61 5.22 -0.06 6.94
C ILE A 61 3.88 0.40 6.37
N GLU A 62 3.64 1.70 6.45
CA GLU A 62 2.52 2.35 5.81
C GLU A 62 3.00 3.27 4.68
N ILE A 63 2.40 3.14 3.51
CA ILE A 63 2.67 3.99 2.35
C ILE A 63 1.36 4.59 1.89
N THR A 64 1.27 5.90 1.90
CA THR A 64 0.11 6.66 1.46
C THR A 64 0.46 7.54 0.27
N ALA A 65 -0.46 7.63 -0.69
CA ALA A 65 -0.35 8.54 -1.82
C ALA A 65 -1.71 9.17 -2.10
N VAL A 66 -1.72 10.46 -2.39
CA VAL A 66 -2.91 11.21 -2.82
C VAL A 66 -2.54 12.04 -4.04
N TRP A 67 -3.36 12.00 -5.07
CA TRP A 67 -3.18 12.77 -6.30
C TRP A 67 -4.49 13.41 -6.76
N GLY A 68 -4.39 14.45 -7.59
CA GLY A 68 -5.56 15.25 -7.98
C GLY A 68 -5.36 16.23 -9.12
N ARG A 69 -4.21 16.23 -9.81
CA ARG A 69 -3.95 17.20 -10.90
C ARG A 69 -4.71 16.90 -12.19
N MET A 70 -4.85 15.63 -12.54
CA MET A 70 -5.54 15.18 -13.76
C MET A 70 -6.79 14.36 -13.41
N ASP A 71 -6.63 13.43 -12.47
CA ASP A 71 -7.70 12.68 -11.85
C ASP A 71 -7.46 12.65 -10.33
N LYS A 72 -8.52 12.53 -9.54
CA LYS A 72 -8.44 12.46 -8.07
C LYS A 72 -8.36 11.02 -7.62
N GLY A 73 -7.40 10.71 -6.77
CA GLY A 73 -7.27 9.37 -6.24
C GLY A 73 -6.36 9.28 -5.03
N ALA A 74 -6.41 8.11 -4.40
CA ALA A 74 -5.59 7.78 -3.27
C ALA A 74 -5.21 6.30 -3.27
N PHE A 75 -4.10 6.03 -2.60
CA PHE A 75 -3.57 4.71 -2.35
C PHE A 75 -3.05 4.66 -0.91
N MET A 76 -3.30 3.53 -0.25
CA MET A 76 -2.73 3.22 1.05
C MET A 76 -2.39 1.74 1.11
N VAL A 77 -1.17 1.40 1.52
CA VAL A 77 -0.82 0.05 1.97
C VAL A 77 -0.23 0.14 3.36
N ARG A 78 -0.66 -0.72 4.27
CA ARG A 78 -0.15 -0.86 5.64
C ARG A 78 0.08 -2.33 5.93
N MET A 79 1.31 -2.79 5.77
CA MET A 79 1.67 -4.20 5.82
C MET A 79 3.12 -4.39 6.24
N VAL A 80 3.45 -5.60 6.71
CA VAL A 80 4.85 -6.01 6.86
C VAL A 80 5.40 -6.30 5.46
N PRO A 81 6.47 -5.62 5.02
CA PRO A 81 7.06 -5.89 3.72
C PRO A 81 7.71 -7.28 3.73
N SER A 82 7.44 -8.09 2.70
CA SER A 82 8.09 -9.40 2.55
C SER A 82 9.49 -9.29 1.96
N ARG A 83 9.75 -8.24 1.16
CA ARG A 83 11.03 -8.01 0.50
C ARG A 83 11.23 -6.53 0.20
N ILE A 84 12.47 -6.07 0.30
CA ILE A 84 12.91 -4.74 -0.15
C ILE A 84 14.17 -4.93 -1.00
N ASP A 85 14.05 -4.64 -2.29
CA ASP A 85 15.16 -4.61 -3.24
C ASP A 85 15.53 -3.16 -3.58
N VAL A 86 16.82 -2.92 -3.84
CA VAL A 86 17.32 -1.58 -4.15
C VAL A 86 18.32 -1.68 -5.27
N ASP A 87 18.00 -1.04 -6.39
CA ASP A 87 18.97 -0.80 -7.45
C ASP A 87 19.89 0.35 -7.02
N ARG A 88 21.15 0.00 -6.75
CA ARG A 88 22.17 0.95 -6.28
C ARG A 88 22.62 1.95 -7.35
N ILE A 89 22.36 1.66 -8.63
CA ILE A 89 22.73 2.53 -9.75
C ILE A 89 21.63 3.57 -9.98
N THR A 90 20.38 3.12 -10.03
CA THR A 90 19.24 3.99 -10.36
C THR A 90 18.58 4.64 -9.13
N GLY A 91 18.86 4.14 -7.92
CA GLY A 91 18.20 4.60 -6.69
C GLY A 91 16.76 4.13 -6.56
N VAL A 92 16.32 3.23 -7.44
CA VAL A 92 14.97 2.64 -7.39
C VAL A 92 14.90 1.63 -6.25
N ILE A 93 13.86 1.77 -5.43
CA ILE A 93 13.56 0.90 -4.30
C ILE A 93 12.26 0.16 -4.64
N GLU A 94 12.28 -1.16 -4.60
CA GLU A 94 11.10 -2.01 -4.79
C GLU A 94 10.74 -2.67 -3.47
N ILE A 95 9.50 -2.44 -3.03
CA ILE A 95 8.96 -3.02 -1.80
C ILE A 95 7.85 -3.98 -2.20
N THR A 96 7.95 -5.22 -1.74
CA THR A 96 6.98 -6.27 -2.00
C THR A 96 6.12 -6.53 -0.76
N PHE A 97 4.81 -6.60 -0.95
CA PHE A 97 3.84 -7.00 0.07
C PHE A 97 3.00 -8.17 -0.44
N HIS A 98 2.59 -9.05 0.46
CA HIS A 98 1.71 -10.18 0.17
C HIS A 98 0.42 -10.04 0.98
N PRO A 99 -0.67 -9.54 0.36
CA PRO A 99 -1.97 -9.50 1.01
C PRO A 99 -2.48 -10.89 1.39
N ALA A 100 -3.24 -10.97 2.48
CA ALA A 100 -3.80 -12.24 2.97
C ALA A 100 -4.72 -12.91 1.93
N ASP A 101 -5.39 -12.10 1.11
CA ASP A 101 -6.33 -12.55 0.08
C ASP A 101 -5.63 -13.04 -1.21
N GLY A 102 -4.29 -13.05 -1.23
CA GLY A 102 -3.48 -13.51 -2.33
C GLY A 102 -2.95 -12.39 -3.25
N GLY A 103 -2.12 -12.80 -4.21
CA GLY A 103 -1.39 -11.90 -5.10
C GLY A 103 -0.22 -11.19 -4.44
N THR A 104 0.37 -10.24 -5.16
CA THR A 104 1.56 -9.50 -4.73
C THR A 104 1.39 -8.02 -5.04
N VAL A 105 1.58 -7.15 -4.06
CA VAL A 105 1.68 -5.70 -4.29
C VAL A 105 3.15 -5.33 -4.37
N VAL A 106 3.55 -4.70 -5.47
CA VAL A 106 4.88 -4.12 -5.62
C VAL A 106 4.77 -2.61 -5.64
N VAL A 107 5.45 -1.96 -4.70
CA VAL A 107 5.61 -0.51 -4.66
C VAL A 107 7.02 -0.17 -5.12
N THR A 108 7.11 0.58 -6.22
CA THR A 108 8.36 1.09 -6.76
C THR A 108 8.51 2.56 -6.39
N LEU A 109 9.60 2.90 -5.72
CA LEU A 109 9.93 4.26 -5.27
C LEU A 109 11.21 4.75 -5.95
N HIS A 110 11.17 5.96 -6.49
CA HIS A 110 12.33 6.71 -6.95
C HIS A 110 12.89 7.50 -5.77
N GLY A 111 13.74 6.82 -5.00
CA GLY A 111 14.33 7.33 -3.78
C GLY A 111 15.83 7.60 -3.92
N ASN A 112 16.50 7.67 -2.76
CA ASN A 112 17.95 7.75 -2.67
C ASN A 112 18.48 6.65 -1.73
N PRO A 113 19.80 6.41 -1.68
CA PRO A 113 20.37 5.38 -0.81
C PRO A 113 20.06 5.56 0.68
N GLY A 114 19.87 6.79 1.15
CA GLY A 114 19.49 7.08 2.54
C GLY A 114 18.08 6.58 2.86
N LEU A 115 17.11 6.88 2.00
CA LEU A 115 15.74 6.37 2.14
C LEU A 115 15.71 4.84 2.08
N ALA A 116 16.49 4.25 1.17
CA ALA A 116 16.61 2.81 1.04
C ALA A 116 17.10 2.14 2.34
N GLU A 117 18.10 2.71 3.01
CA GLU A 117 18.61 2.18 4.27
C GLU A 117 17.59 2.33 5.40
N THR A 118 16.95 3.50 5.52
CA THR A 118 15.86 3.73 6.47
C THR A 118 14.73 2.70 6.32
N LEU A 119 14.35 2.38 5.09
CA LEU A 119 13.29 1.39 4.82
C LEU A 119 13.70 -0.03 5.19
N ARG A 120 14.97 -0.40 4.99
CA ARG A 120 15.49 -1.70 5.44
C ARG A 120 15.49 -1.80 6.96
N ASP A 121 15.87 -0.75 7.66
CA ASP A 121 15.85 -0.71 9.12
C ASP A 121 14.43 -0.82 9.66
N ALA A 122 13.50 -0.08 9.06
CA ALA A 122 12.09 -0.14 9.43
C ALA A 122 11.48 -1.53 9.14
N ALA A 123 11.79 -2.15 8.00
CA ALA A 123 11.36 -3.51 7.69
C ALA A 123 11.92 -4.55 8.68
N ARG A 124 13.17 -4.39 9.11
CA ARG A 124 13.76 -5.23 10.17
C ARG A 124 13.06 -5.03 11.52
N ALA A 125 12.62 -3.82 11.83
CA ALA A 125 11.83 -3.54 13.03
C ALA A 125 10.45 -4.18 12.96
N CYS A 126 9.78 -4.14 11.79
CA CYS A 126 8.49 -4.81 11.57
C CYS A 126 8.53 -6.31 11.91
N LEU A 127 9.63 -7.00 11.56
CA LEU A 127 9.77 -8.44 11.83
C LEU A 127 10.01 -8.78 13.31
N LYS A 128 10.41 -7.79 14.12
CA LYS A 128 10.65 -7.97 15.57
C LYS A 128 9.41 -7.66 16.41
N GLU A 129 8.51 -6.85 15.88
CA GLU A 129 7.28 -6.45 16.55
C GLU A 129 6.15 -7.37 16.07
N GLU A 130 5.50 -8.11 16.97
CA GLU A 130 4.25 -8.79 16.65
C GLU A 130 3.20 -7.71 16.40
N GLY A 131 3.02 -7.32 15.14
CA GLY A 131 2.11 -6.24 14.76
C GLY A 131 0.69 -6.53 15.26
N ASN A 132 0.19 -5.71 16.19
CA ASN A 132 -1.12 -5.85 16.82
C ASN A 132 -2.28 -5.33 15.94
N GLY A 133 -2.32 -5.71 14.65
CA GLY A 133 -3.41 -5.31 13.76
C GLY A 133 -3.41 -6.02 12.41
N GLU A 134 -4.53 -5.94 11.70
CA GLU A 134 -4.64 -6.48 10.34
C GLU A 134 -3.97 -5.56 9.31
N GLY A 135 -3.30 -6.16 8.34
CA GLY A 135 -2.75 -5.45 7.19
C GLY A 135 -3.86 -4.84 6.34
N LYS A 136 -3.59 -3.72 5.68
CA LYS A 136 -4.61 -2.97 4.92
C LYS A 136 -4.10 -2.52 3.55
N LEU A 137 -4.96 -2.60 2.55
CA LEU A 137 -4.70 -2.13 1.18
C LEU A 137 -5.93 -1.37 0.68
N LEU A 138 -5.77 -0.11 0.28
CA LEU A 138 -6.80 0.72 -0.34
C LEU A 138 -6.24 1.34 -1.62
N SER A 139 -7.06 1.40 -2.67
CA SER A 139 -6.72 2.10 -3.91
C SER A 139 -7.99 2.62 -4.58
N SER A 140 -7.91 3.80 -5.19
CA SER A 140 -8.97 4.36 -6.02
C SER A 140 -8.85 3.99 -7.51
N MET A 141 -7.75 3.35 -7.95
CA MET A 141 -7.52 2.95 -9.35
C MET A 141 -7.78 1.47 -9.62
N GLY A 142 -7.85 0.63 -8.58
CA GLY A 142 -8.46 -0.69 -8.68
C GLY A 142 -9.98 -0.57 -8.53
N GLN A 143 -10.75 -1.45 -9.21
CA GLN A 143 -12.11 -1.70 -8.73
C GLN A 143 -12.05 -2.06 -7.24
N PRO A 144 -13.06 -1.72 -6.42
CA PRO A 144 -13.08 -2.16 -5.04
C PRO A 144 -12.91 -3.68 -5.05
N LEU A 145 -11.83 -4.18 -4.45
CA LEU A 145 -11.73 -5.58 -4.04
C LEU A 145 -12.76 -5.78 -2.92
N ASN A 146 -14.04 -5.74 -3.26
CA ASN A 146 -15.06 -6.48 -2.55
C ASN A 146 -14.81 -7.94 -2.93
N LEU A 147 -13.79 -8.54 -2.31
CA LEU A 147 -13.66 -9.99 -2.26
C LEU A 147 -14.88 -10.49 -1.47
N ILE A 148 -15.83 -11.00 -2.23
CA ILE A 148 -17.02 -11.68 -1.74
C ILE A 148 -16.58 -12.69 -0.68
N THR A 149 -16.98 -12.48 0.58
CA THR A 149 -16.99 -13.55 1.58
C THR A 149 -17.81 -14.72 1.02
N PRO A 150 -17.28 -15.94 0.87
CA PRO A 150 -18.11 -17.09 0.62
C PRO A 150 -18.75 -17.48 1.95
N GLN A 151 -19.87 -16.86 2.30
CA GLN A 151 -20.83 -17.48 3.21
C GLN A 151 -22.23 -17.40 2.61
N ASP A 152 -22.85 -18.59 2.59
CA ASP A 152 -24.26 -18.89 2.38
C ASP A 152 -24.83 -18.91 0.95
N SER A 153 -24.40 -19.91 0.18
CA SER A 153 -25.35 -20.68 -0.65
C SER A 153 -24.97 -22.17 -0.76
N ALA A 154 -24.58 -22.77 0.37
CA ALA A 154 -24.61 -24.22 0.54
C ALA A 154 -25.72 -24.60 1.53
N LYS A 155 -26.99 -24.50 1.09
CA LYS A 155 -28.06 -25.34 1.65
C LYS A 155 -28.94 -25.88 0.53
N SER A 156 -28.82 -27.20 0.41
CA SER A 156 -29.93 -28.13 0.22
C SER A 156 -30.59 -28.13 -1.14
N SER A 157 -30.07 -29.03 -1.96
CA SER A 157 -30.84 -29.81 -2.92
C SER A 157 -32.00 -30.60 -2.25
N PHE A 158 -32.97 -30.93 -3.09
CA PHE A 158 -34.07 -31.90 -2.96
C PHE A 158 -35.39 -31.43 -2.30
N PRO A 159 -36.56 -31.92 -2.79
CA PRO A 159 -36.83 -33.24 -3.39
C PRO A 159 -36.71 -33.35 -4.91
#